data_AF-A0A9K3GWH5-F1
#
_entry.id   AF-A0A9K3GWH5-F1
#
_cell.length_a   1.000
_cell.length_b   1.000
_cell.length_c   1.000
_cell.angle_alpha   90.00
_cell.angle_beta   90.00
_cell.angle_gamma   90.00
#
_symmetry.space_group_name_H-M   'P 1'
#
loop_
_entity.id
_entity.type
_entity.pdbx_description
1 polymer ?
#
loop_
_entity_poly.entity_id
_entity_poly.type
_entity_poly.pdbx_seq_one_letter_code
_entity_poly.pdbx_strand_id
1 'polypeptide(L)'
;MMEINNNKHEGDLIRLKCWVQNYDWSIIGNESLVTRTFSGNCDCEIEESKHCAELWMGTHDSGPSYVVGEKGIGNVSLKSWVSENPEVSGDLVVGKWGVDLPFMFKTSKLRSSRTVNH
;
A
#
# COMPACT_ATOMS: atom_id res chain seq x y z
N MET A 1 33.92 15.23 6.30
CA MET A 1 32.62 15.87 6.03
C MET A 1 31.67 14.77 5.63
N MET A 2 30.65 14.49 6.45
CA MET A 2 29.52 13.65 6.05
C MET A 2 28.45 14.62 5.60
N GLU A 3 28.02 14.51 4.34
CA GLU A 3 26.86 15.25 3.85
C GLU A 3 25.65 14.73 4.62
N ILE A 4 25.17 15.55 5.56
CA ILE A 4 23.90 15.32 6.23
C ILE A 4 22.85 15.69 5.20
N ASN A 5 22.26 14.68 4.55
CA ASN A 5 21.11 14.86 3.66
C ASN A 5 19.93 15.35 4.49
N ASN A 6 19.80 16.67 4.59
CA ASN A 6 18.70 17.39 5.23
C ASN A 6 17.47 17.43 4.30
N ASN A 7 17.01 16.30 3.79
CA ASN A 7 15.66 16.22 3.22
C ASN A 7 14.66 16.11 4.37
N LYS A 8 14.40 17.24 5.02
CA LYS A 8 13.26 17.40 5.92
C LYS A 8 11.99 17.25 5.07
N HIS A 9 11.36 16.07 5.10
CA HIS A 9 10.03 15.83 4.53
C HIS A 9 8.91 16.43 5.40
N GLU A 10 9.14 17.62 5.96
CA GLU A 10 8.23 18.30 6.88
C GLU A 10 7.07 18.91 6.06
N GLY A 11 6.09 18.07 5.71
CA GLY A 11 4.86 18.47 5.02
C GLY A 11 4.67 17.95 3.60
N ASP A 12 5.58 17.11 3.09
CA ASP A 12 5.46 16.56 1.73
C ASP A 12 4.54 15.34 1.70
N LEU A 13 3.54 15.38 0.81
CA LEU A 13 2.67 14.23 0.54
C LEU A 13 3.43 13.21 -0.30
N ILE A 14 3.61 12.01 0.26
CA ILE A 14 4.31 10.91 -0.39
C ILE A 14 3.30 9.95 -1.01
N ARG A 15 3.45 9.71 -2.32
CA ARG A 15 2.65 8.70 -3.01
C ARG A 15 3.16 7.31 -2.68
N LEU A 16 2.25 6.40 -2.41
CA LEU A 16 2.54 4.98 -2.20
C LEU A 16 2.15 4.17 -3.43
N LYS A 17 2.95 3.14 -3.73
CA LYS A 17 2.58 2.00 -4.56
C LYS A 17 2.24 0.84 -3.64
N CYS A 18 0.98 0.42 -3.68
CA CYS A 18 0.37 -0.47 -2.72
C CYS A 18 0.32 -1.91 -3.24
N TRP A 19 0.09 -2.84 -2.33
CA TRP A 19 0.03 -4.26 -2.66
C TRP A 19 -1.40 -4.70 -2.96
N VAL A 20 -1.61 -5.53 -3.99
CA VAL A 20 -2.93 -6.11 -4.29
C VAL A 20 -2.91 -7.62 -4.04
N GLN A 21 -3.93 -8.11 -3.34
CA GLN A 21 -4.19 -9.53 -3.15
C GLN A 21 -5.23 -10.02 -4.16
N ASN A 22 -4.87 -11.08 -4.87
CA ASN A 22 -5.64 -11.62 -5.99
C ASN A 22 -6.32 -12.94 -5.58
N TYR A 23 -7.24 -12.88 -4.63
CA TYR A 23 -7.97 -14.07 -4.18
C TYR A 23 -9.11 -14.45 -5.14
N ASP A 24 -9.25 -15.75 -5.43
CA ASP A 24 -10.21 -16.29 -6.40
C ASP A 24 -11.68 -16.00 -6.07
N TRP A 25 -11.99 -15.68 -4.82
CA TRP A 25 -13.34 -15.29 -4.42
C TRP A 25 -13.72 -13.86 -4.84
N SER A 26 -12.81 -13.06 -5.37
CA SER A 26 -13.10 -11.68 -5.76
C SER A 26 -13.75 -11.56 -7.13
N ILE A 27 -14.20 -10.35 -7.45
CA ILE A 27 -14.64 -9.98 -8.79
C ILE A 27 -13.41 -9.90 -9.72
N ILE A 28 -13.59 -10.35 -10.95
CA ILE A 28 -12.59 -10.29 -12.03
C ILE A 28 -12.71 -8.95 -12.76
N GLY A 29 -11.58 -8.35 -13.14
CA GLY A 29 -11.56 -7.21 -14.05
C GLY A 29 -11.99 -5.87 -13.44
N ASN A 30 -12.17 -4.87 -14.31
CA ASN A 30 -12.24 -3.44 -14.00
C ASN A 30 -13.54 -2.95 -13.33
N GLU A 31 -14.52 -3.84 -13.14
CA GLU A 31 -15.78 -3.50 -12.49
C GLU A 31 -15.65 -3.37 -10.96
N SER A 32 -14.61 -3.96 -10.36
CA SER A 32 -14.34 -3.82 -8.93
C SER A 32 -13.71 -2.46 -8.62
N LEU A 33 -14.18 -1.83 -7.54
CA LEU A 33 -13.58 -0.61 -7.00
C LEU A 33 -12.10 -0.84 -6.64
N VAL A 34 -11.77 -2.02 -6.11
CA VAL A 34 -10.38 -2.40 -5.76
C VAL A 34 -9.50 -2.38 -7.01
N THR A 35 -9.97 -2.98 -8.10
CA THR A 35 -9.28 -2.99 -9.39
C THR A 35 -9.06 -1.56 -9.90
N ARG A 36 -10.10 -0.73 -9.92
CA ARG A 36 -10.00 0.67 -10.39
C ARG A 36 -9.02 1.50 -9.54
N THR A 37 -9.07 1.35 -8.22
CA THR A 37 -8.14 2.03 -7.31
C THR A 37 -6.71 1.56 -7.54
N PHE A 38 -6.50 0.25 -7.71
CA PHE A 38 -5.18 -0.30 -7.99
C PHE A 38 -4.63 0.17 -9.34
N SER A 39 -5.47 0.31 -10.37
CA SER A 39 -5.07 0.79 -11.71
C SER A 39 -4.40 2.16 -11.65
N GLY A 40 -5.04 3.09 -10.93
CA GLY A 40 -4.48 4.42 -10.72
C GLY A 40 -3.28 4.45 -9.77
N ASN A 41 -3.03 3.37 -9.03
CA ASN A 41 -1.94 3.26 -8.08
C ASN A 41 -0.67 2.66 -8.68
N CYS A 42 -0.79 1.60 -9.49
CA CYS A 42 0.34 0.78 -9.92
C CYS A 42 1.08 1.29 -11.17
N ASP A 43 0.58 2.35 -11.83
CA ASP A 43 1.01 2.83 -13.16
C ASP A 43 1.17 1.66 -14.16
N CYS A 44 0.28 0.67 -14.04
CA CYS A 44 0.34 -0.60 -14.75
C CYS A 44 -1.00 -0.92 -15.39
N GLU A 45 -0.98 -1.60 -16.54
CA GLU A 45 -2.19 -2.13 -17.14
C GLU A 45 -2.74 -3.27 -16.28
N ILE A 46 -4.02 -3.20 -15.98
CA ILE A 46 -4.70 -4.27 -15.28
C ILE A 46 -5.05 -5.36 -16.27
N GLU A 47 -4.59 -6.58 -15.98
CA GLU A 47 -5.03 -7.76 -16.69
C GLU A 47 -6.51 -8.01 -16.41
N GLU A 48 -7.33 -7.96 -17.46
CA GLU A 48 -8.78 -8.13 -17.34
C GLU A 48 -9.20 -9.48 -16.75
N SER A 49 -8.32 -10.49 -16.81
CA SER A 49 -8.53 -11.83 -16.25
C SER A 49 -8.12 -11.97 -14.79
N LYS A 50 -7.48 -10.96 -14.18
CA LYS A 50 -7.03 -11.04 -12.78
C LYS A 50 -8.13 -10.68 -11.78
N HIS A 51 -8.16 -11.45 -10.71
CA HIS A 51 -8.93 -11.17 -9.50
C HIS A 51 -8.22 -10.07 -8.71
N CYS A 52 -8.93 -9.02 -8.29
CA CYS A 52 -8.41 -8.05 -7.31
C CYS A 52 -9.35 -8.00 -6.09
N ALA A 53 -8.93 -8.66 -5.02
CA ALA A 53 -9.74 -8.91 -3.83
C ALA A 53 -9.56 -7.83 -2.77
N GLU A 54 -8.30 -7.51 -2.46
CA GLU A 54 -7.93 -6.54 -1.44
C GLU A 54 -6.74 -5.69 -1.91
N LEU A 55 -6.79 -4.38 -1.64
CA LEU A 55 -5.64 -3.48 -1.75
C LEU A 55 -5.13 -3.19 -0.34
N TRP A 56 -3.87 -3.48 -0.07
CA TRP A 56 -3.24 -3.33 1.24
C TRP A 56 -2.28 -2.14 1.24
N MET A 57 -2.35 -1.36 2.32
CA MET A 57 -1.56 -0.16 2.59
C MET A 57 -0.96 -0.24 3.99
N GLY A 58 0.37 -0.27 4.06
CA GLY A 58 1.09 -0.29 5.32
C GLY A 58 2.50 -0.89 5.23
N THR A 59 3.06 -1.22 6.39
CA THR A 59 4.43 -1.74 6.54
C THR A 59 4.51 -3.26 6.69
N HIS A 60 3.44 -4.00 6.43
CA HIS A 60 3.41 -5.44 6.67
C HIS A 60 4.16 -6.23 5.61
N ASP A 61 5.01 -7.15 6.05
CA ASP A 61 5.96 -7.87 5.20
C ASP A 61 5.28 -8.72 4.11
N SER A 62 4.07 -9.24 4.35
CA SER A 62 3.33 -10.04 3.34
C SER A 62 2.65 -9.21 2.26
N GLY A 63 2.61 -7.89 2.40
CA GLY A 63 2.02 -6.98 1.41
C GLY A 63 2.65 -5.61 1.52
N PRO A 64 3.95 -5.49 1.19
CA PRO A 64 4.69 -4.25 1.41
C PRO A 64 4.14 -3.15 0.50
N SER A 65 3.93 -1.97 1.08
CA SER A 65 3.77 -0.74 0.31
C SER A 65 5.15 -0.14 0.00
N TYR A 66 5.27 0.56 -1.12
CA TYR A 66 6.50 1.19 -1.57
C TYR A 66 6.32 2.69 -1.73
N VAL A 67 7.31 3.47 -1.35
CA VAL A 67 7.35 4.91 -1.57
C VAL A 67 7.71 5.18 -3.03
N VAL A 68 6.86 5.94 -3.72
CA VAL A 68 7.10 6.35 -5.11
C VAL A 68 7.95 7.62 -5.07
N GLY A 69 9.22 7.51 -5.47
CA GLY A 69 10.10 8.67 -5.60
C GLY A 69 9.79 9.53 -6.82
N GLU A 70 10.50 10.64 -6.99
CA GLU A 70 10.30 11.62 -8.09
C GLU A 70 10.32 11.00 -9.50
N LYS A 71 11.04 9.89 -9.68
CA LYS A 71 11.14 9.16 -10.94
C LYS A 71 9.94 8.21 -11.20
N GLY A 72 8.92 8.22 -10.35
CA GLY A 72 7.78 7.30 -10.42
C GLY A 72 8.10 5.87 -10.01
N ILE A 73 9.32 5.62 -9.50
CA ILE A 73 9.77 4.27 -9.14
C ILE A 73 9.50 4.03 -7.65
N GLY A 74 8.75 2.96 -7.36
CA GLY A 74 8.50 2.45 -6.01
C GLY A 74 9.53 1.40 -5.60
N ASN A 75 10.78 1.79 -5.36
CA ASN A 75 11.88 0.86 -5.02
C ASN A 75 12.18 0.77 -3.52
N VAL A 76 11.76 1.76 -2.72
CA VAL A 76 11.97 1.76 -1.26
C VAL A 76 10.68 1.33 -0.58
N SER A 77 10.74 0.31 0.28
CA SER A 77 9.57 -0.11 1.04
C SER A 77 9.19 0.99 2.04
N LEU A 78 7.89 1.14 2.32
CA LEU A 78 7.40 2.10 3.31
C LEU A 78 8.00 1.81 4.69
N LYS A 79 8.20 0.53 5.05
CA LYS A 79 8.84 0.13 6.31
C LYS A 79 10.28 0.63 6.40
N SER A 80 11.07 0.43 5.34
CA SER A 80 12.46 0.94 5.28
C SER A 80 12.48 2.46 5.35
N TRP A 81 11.58 3.13 4.61
CA TRP A 81 11.51 4.58 4.60
C TRP A 81 11.14 5.16 5.97
N VAL A 82 10.16 4.58 6.67
CA VAL A 82 9.80 4.98 8.05
C VAL A 82 10.93 4.68 9.03
N SER A 83 11.70 3.62 8.82
CA SER A 83 12.86 3.31 9.67
C SER A 83 13.98 4.33 9.54
N GLU A 84 14.16 4.90 8.34
CA GLU A 84 15.12 5.98 8.08
C GLU A 84 14.60 7.36 8.51
N ASN A 85 13.29 7.51 8.67
CA ASN A 85 12.60 8.76 9.02
C ASN A 85 11.63 8.54 10.21
N PRO A 86 12.10 8.09 11.39
CA PRO A 86 11.22 7.72 12.51
C PRO A 86 10.34 8.89 13.02
N GLU A 87 10.75 10.14 12.79
CA GLU A 87 10.02 11.35 13.15
C GLU A 87 8.62 11.43 12.52
N VAL A 88 8.41 10.76 11.39
CA VAL A 88 7.11 10.77 10.67
C VAL A 88 6.03 9.99 11.41
N SER A 89 6.42 9.04 12.26
CA SER A 89 5.51 8.25 13.09
C SER A 89 5.26 8.89 14.46
N GLY A 90 6.20 9.74 14.90
CA GLY A 90 6.18 10.38 16.21
C GLY A 90 6.67 9.47 17.34
N ASP A 91 7.32 10.08 18.34
CA ASP A 91 8.05 9.37 19.41
C ASP A 91 7.20 8.36 20.18
N LEU A 92 5.92 8.68 20.42
CA LEU A 92 5.00 7.78 21.14
C LEU A 92 4.70 6.51 20.36
N VAL A 93 4.57 6.61 19.04
CA VAL A 93 4.28 5.46 18.18
C VAL A 93 5.54 4.60 18.06
N VAL A 94 6.69 5.25 17.80
CA VAL A 94 7.98 4.57 17.70
C VAL A 94 8.34 3.85 18.99
N GLY A 95 8.13 4.48 20.15
CA GLY A 95 8.42 3.88 21.44
C GLY A 95 7.58 2.64 21.77
N LYS A 96 6.38 2.49 21.18
CA LYS A 96 5.45 1.40 21.49
C LYS A 96 5.36 0.32 20.42
N TRP A 97 5.48 0.70 19.14
CA TRP A 97 5.33 -0.20 17.99
C TRP A 97 6.56 -0.24 17.07
N GLY A 98 7.60 0.54 17.37
CA GLY A 98 8.80 0.62 16.55
C GLY A 98 8.56 1.33 15.22
N VAL A 99 9.17 0.83 14.16
CA VAL A 99 9.09 1.39 12.80
C VAL A 99 7.92 0.84 11.99
N ASP A 100 7.12 -0.04 12.60
CA ASP A 100 5.91 -0.58 11.99
C ASP A 100 4.70 0.29 12.31
N LEU A 101 3.83 0.48 11.31
CA LEU A 101 2.57 1.17 11.54
C LEU A 101 1.67 0.29 12.43
N PRO A 102 0.99 0.87 13.44
CA PRO A 102 0.15 0.11 14.35
C PRO A 102 -1.19 -0.34 13.73
N PHE A 103 -1.36 -0.18 12.41
CA PHE A 103 -2.55 -0.55 11.67
C PHE A 103 -2.19 -1.01 10.25
N MET A 104 -3.08 -1.81 9.66
CA MET A 104 -3.07 -2.17 8.25
C MET A 104 -4.34 -1.62 7.60
N PHE A 105 -4.19 -0.71 6.64
CA PHE A 105 -5.34 -0.21 5.92
C PHE A 105 -5.60 -1.08 4.70
N LYS A 106 -6.86 -1.50 4.52
CA LYS A 106 -7.25 -2.32 3.37
C LYS A 106 -8.57 -1.89 2.75
N THR A 107 -8.66 -1.96 1.44
CA THR A 107 -9.92 -1.87 0.70
C THR A 107 -10.21 -3.23 0.08
N SER A 108 -11.43 -3.76 0.29
CA SER A 108 -11.78 -5.11 -0.16
C SER A 108 -13.12 -5.12 -0.88
N LYS A 109 -13.25 -5.97 -1.91
CA LYS A 109 -14.52 -6.20 -2.61
C LYS A 109 -14.80 -7.71 -2.71
N LEU A 110 -15.81 -8.15 -1.97
CA LEU A 110 -16.32 -9.51 -2.04
C LEU A 110 -17.21 -9.67 -3.27
N ARG A 111 -17.09 -10.80 -3.97
CA ARG A 111 -18.11 -11.25 -4.91
C ARG A 111 -19.35 -11.63 -4.12
N SER A 112 -20.48 -11.02 -4.44
CA SER A 112 -21.76 -11.40 -3.82
C SER A 112 -22.12 -12.81 -4.28
N SER A 113 -22.04 -13.79 -3.39
CA SER A 113 -22.66 -15.11 -3.58
C SER A 113 -24.13 -15.02 -3.19
N ARG A 114 -24.99 -14.63 -4.13
CA ARG A 114 -26.42 -14.95 -4.00
C ARG A 114 -26.69 -16.25 -4.74
N THR A 115 -26.70 -17.36 -4.00
CA THR A 115 -27.70 -18.43 -4.10
C THR A 115 -27.54 -19.30 -2.86
N VAL A 116 -28.33 -19.03 -1.82
CA VAL A 116 -28.72 -20.07 -0.87
C VAL A 116 -30.07 -20.54 -1.38
N ASN A 117 -30.09 -21.64 -2.14
CA ASN A 117 -31.34 -22.32 -2.45
C ASN A 117 -31.79 -23.00 -1.16
N HIS A 118 -32.90 -22.53 -0.59
CA HIS A 118 -33.67 -23.28 0.40
C HIS A 118 -34.59 -24.28 -0.31
#